data_AF-A0A850LVC3-F1
#
_entry.id   AF-A0A850LVC3-F1
#
_cell.length_a   1.000
_cell.length_b   1.000
_cell.length_c   1.000
_cell.angle_alpha   90.00
_cell.angle_beta   90.00
_cell.angle_gamma   90.00
#
_symmetry.space_group_name_H-M   'P 1'
#
loop_
_entity.id
_entity.type
_entity.pdbx_description
1 polymer ?
#
loop_
_entity_poly.entity_id
_entity_poly.type
_entity_poly.pdbx_seq_one_letter_code
_entity_poly.pdbx_strand_id
1 'polypeptide(L)' 'MLAKLSIKIPKEYLEQIDKLVESGLYVSRTEAIRNAVYDIIWDEI' A
#
# COMPACT_ATOMS: atom_id res chain seq x y z
N MET A 1 6.75 0.22 16.18
CA MET A 1 6.33 1.63 16.22
C MET A 1 5.80 1.99 14.83
N LEU A 2 4.66 2.68 14.73
CA LEU A 2 4.09 3.08 13.44
C LEU A 2 4.32 4.59 13.21
N ALA A 3 4.81 4.95 12.03
CA ALA A 3 4.95 6.33 11.60
C ALA A 3 3.82 6.70 10.62
N LYS A 4 3.32 7.94 10.70
CA LYS A 4 2.34 8.49 9.75
C LYS A 4 3.04 9.41 8.76
N LEU A 5 2.82 9.19 7.48
CA LEU A 5 3.35 10.00 6.38
C LEU A 5 2.21 10.45 5.46
N SER A 6 2.39 11.61 4.83
CA SER A 6 1.49 12.13 3.79
C SER A 6 2.31 12.29 2.52
N ILE A 7 1.86 11.67 1.42
CA ILE A 7 2.56 11.68 0.12
C ILE A 7 1.60 12.16 -0.97
N LYS A 8 2.19 12.74 -2.01
CA LYS A 8 1.46 13.03 -3.26
C LYS A 8 1.77 11.91 -4.25
N ILE A 9 0.73 11.27 -4.74
CA ILE A 9 0.82 10.22 -5.78
C ILE A 9 -0.22 10.51 -6.86
N PRO A 10 -0.02 9.99 -8.09
CA PRO A 10 -1.04 10.00 -9.12
C PRO A 10 -2.35 9.38 -8.61
N LYS A 11 -3.48 9.94 -9.02
CA LYS A 11 -4.81 9.50 -8.58
C LYS A 11 -5.08 8.05 -9.00
N GLU A 12 -4.56 7.69 -10.16
CA GLU A 12 -4.66 6.37 -10.78
C GLU A 12 -4.04 5.29 -9.89
N TYR A 13 -2.96 5.62 -9.17
CA TYR A 13 -2.30 4.66 -8.26
C TYR A 13 -3.12 4.45 -7.00
N LEU A 14 -3.72 5.52 -6.47
CA LEU A 14 -4.64 5.41 -5.34
C LEU A 14 -5.86 4.56 -5.70
N GLU A 15 -6.42 4.75 -6.89
CA GLU A 15 -7.56 3.98 -7.39
C GLU A 15 -7.21 2.49 -7.57
N GLN A 16 -5.98 2.18 -7.97
CA GLN A 16 -5.52 0.78 -8.02
C GLN A 16 -5.44 0.17 -6.63
N ILE A 17 -4.89 0.88 -5.65
CA ILE A 17 -4.85 0.41 -4.25
C ILE A 17 -6.26 0.20 -3.71
N ASP A 18 -7.20 1.10 -4.04
CA ASP A 18 -8.61 0.98 -3.66
C ASP A 18 -9.25 -0.28 -4.19
N LYS A 19 -9.03 -0.61 -5.46
CA LYS A 19 -9.54 -1.86 -6.05
C LYS A 19 -9.03 -3.11 -5.32
N LEU A 20 -7.80 -3.09 -4.82
CA LEU A 20 -7.27 -4.22 -4.05
C LEU A 20 -8.00 -4.38 -2.71
N VAL A 21 -8.34 -3.26 -2.06
CA VAL A 21 -9.13 -3.29 -0.81
C VAL A 21 -10.58 -3.70 -1.09
N GLU A 22 -11.21 -3.15 -2.12
CA GLU A 22 -12.58 -3.46 -2.53
C GLU A 22 -12.73 -4.92 -2.95
N SER A 23 -11.70 -5.52 -3.56
CA SER A 23 -11.67 -6.95 -3.90
C SER A 23 -11.56 -7.88 -2.68
N GLY A 24 -11.27 -7.33 -1.49
CA GLY A 24 -11.05 -8.09 -0.26
C GLY A 24 -9.64 -8.68 -0.13
N LEU A 25 -8.71 -8.38 -1.05
CA LEU A 25 -7.33 -8.86 -0.98
C LEU A 25 -6.58 -8.26 0.22
N TYR A 26 -6.88 -7.00 0.57
CA TYR A 26 -6.35 -6.32 1.75
C TYR A 26 -7.48 -5.69 2.57
N VAL A 27 -7.34 -5.66 3.89
CA VAL A 27 -8.31 -5.07 4.82
C VAL A 27 -8.29 -3.54 4.74
N SER A 28 -7.16 -2.94 4.35
CA SER A 28 -7.04 -1.50 4.21
C SER A 28 -5.93 -1.07 3.25
N ARG A 29 -5.98 0.19 2.80
CA ARG A 29 -4.88 0.82 2.03
C ARG A 29 -3.56 0.75 2.78
N THR A 30 -3.57 0.97 4.09
CA THR A 30 -2.37 0.95 4.94
C THR A 30 -1.72 -0.43 4.94
N GLU A 31 -2.52 -1.49 4.95
CA GLU A 31 -2.03 -2.86 4.88
C GLU A 31 -1.46 -3.18 3.50
N ALA A 32 -2.19 -2.83 2.43
CA ALA A 32 -1.71 -3.02 1.06
C ALA A 32 -0.35 -2.34 0.83
N ILE A 33 -0.23 -1.07 1.24
CA ILE A 33 1.01 -0.30 1.11
C ILE A 33 2.13 -0.90 1.97
N ARG A 34 1.81 -1.38 3.19
CA ARG A 34 2.81 -1.99 4.08
C ARG A 34 3.40 -3.25 3.46
N ASN A 35 2.58 -4.13 2.91
CA ASN A 35 3.05 -5.35 2.27
C ASN A 35 3.90 -5.01 1.04
N ALA A 36 3.44 -4.11 0.17
CA ALA A 36 4.23 -3.68 -0.98
C ALA A 36 5.60 -3.08 -0.59
N VAL A 37 5.66 -2.26 0.46
CA VAL A 37 6.93 -1.72 0.97
C VAL A 37 7.80 -2.82 1.60
N TYR A 38 7.19 -3.79 2.29
CA TYR A 38 7.90 -4.94 2.84
C TYR A 38 8.54 -5.75 1.72
N ASP A 39 7.77 -6.12 0.69
CA ASP A 39 8.26 -6.89 -0.46
C ASP A 39 9.45 -6.18 -1.11
N ILE A 40 9.37 -4.86 -1.34
CA ILE A 40 10.50 -4.11 -1.92
C ILE A 40 11.75 -4.13 -1.02
N ILE A 41 11.59 -3.92 0.29
CA ILE A 41 12.74 -3.84 1.21
C ILE A 41 13.37 -5.21 1.45
N TRP A 42 12.55 -6.25 1.51
CA TRP A 42 12.98 -7.59 1.92
C TRP A 42 13.20 -8.55 0.77
N ASP A 43 12.69 -8.29 -0.44
CA ASP A 43 13.09 -9.02 -1.66
C ASP A 43 14.46 -8.54 -2.19
N GLU A 44 14.94 -7.36 -1.78
CA GLU A 44 16.27 -6.85 -2.14
C GLU A 44 17.41 -7.30 -1.19
N ILE A 45 17.11 -8.12 -0.16
CA ILE A 45 18.09 -8.69 0.79
C ILE A 45 18.17 -10.20 0.64
#